data_AF-A0A316QT89-F1
#
_entry.id   AF-A0A316QT89-F1
#
_cell.length_a   1.000
_cell.length_b   1.000
_cell.length_c   1.000
_cell.angle_alpha   90.00
_cell.angle_beta   90.00
_cell.angle_gamma   90.00
#
_symmetry.space_group_name_H-M   'P 1'
#
loop_
_entity.id
_entity.type
_entity.pdbx_description
1 polymer ?
#
loop_
_entity_poly.entity_id
_entity_poly.type
_entity_poly.pdbx_seq_one_letter_code
_entity_poly.pdbx_strand_id
1 'polypeptide(L)'
;MRSKVKLFYNDYNTYLVSDDIVTMIKFVNQNGKICDGVGMQSHLDVHWPDANYIGNTIDKFKNAGFEIQITELDATINAMQSRYTLQDQANYYYSIIKMLKQKKQGGANITGVTFWGLSDQVSWRASGQPLLFSQLGVKKAAYDAVIHAMK
;
A
#
# COMPACT_ATOMS: atom_id res chain seq x y z
N MET A 1 12.69 14.28 -22.93
CA MET A 1 12.30 14.56 -21.53
C MET A 1 11.44 13.44 -20.93
N ARG A 2 10.41 12.91 -21.62
CA ARG A 2 9.60 11.78 -21.14
C ARG A 2 10.39 10.51 -20.77
N SER A 3 11.48 10.21 -21.45
CA SER A 3 12.27 8.99 -21.21
C SER A 3 12.96 8.89 -19.84
N LYS A 4 12.89 9.94 -18.99
CA LYS A 4 13.52 9.97 -17.66
C LYS A 4 12.53 9.98 -16.49
N VAL A 5 11.23 10.14 -16.74
CA VAL A 5 10.20 10.23 -15.68
C VAL A 5 9.15 9.15 -15.92
N LYS A 6 8.82 8.41 -14.87
CA LYS A 6 7.78 7.39 -14.89
C LYS A 6 6.43 8.01 -14.62
N LEU A 7 5.42 7.65 -15.42
CA LEU A 7 4.05 8.14 -15.25
C LEU A 7 3.17 7.05 -14.62
N PHE A 8 2.45 7.40 -13.57
CA PHE A 8 1.62 6.47 -12.81
C PHE A 8 0.16 6.93 -12.80
N TYR A 9 -0.75 5.97 -12.86
CA TYR A 9 -2.11 6.14 -12.35
C TYR A 9 -2.10 5.85 -10.85
N ASN A 10 -2.67 6.70 -10.00
CA ASN A 10 -2.69 6.53 -8.55
C ASN A 10 -4.13 6.58 -8.02
N ASP A 11 -4.53 5.61 -7.19
CA ASP A 11 -5.89 5.54 -6.65
C ASP A 11 -5.99 4.72 -5.35
N TYR A 12 -7.06 4.93 -4.58
CA TYR A 12 -7.44 4.09 -3.43
C TYR A 12 -8.29 2.90 -3.89
N ASN A 13 -8.48 1.93 -2.98
CA ASN A 13 -9.33 0.76 -3.24
C ASN A 13 -9.02 0.01 -4.54
N THR A 14 -7.79 0.08 -5.04
CA THR A 14 -7.39 -0.57 -6.30
C THR A 14 -7.63 -2.09 -6.28
N TYR A 15 -7.65 -2.68 -5.09
CA TYR A 15 -7.98 -4.08 -4.86
C TYR A 15 -9.45 -4.43 -5.12
N LEU A 16 -10.36 -3.46 -5.16
CA LEU A 16 -11.77 -3.65 -5.54
C LEU A 16 -12.00 -3.56 -7.06
N VAL A 17 -11.18 -2.77 -7.77
CA VAL A 17 -11.43 -2.38 -9.17
C VAL A 17 -10.23 -2.69 -10.08
N SER A 18 -9.43 -3.69 -9.71
CA SER A 18 -8.16 -3.99 -10.37
C SER A 18 -8.29 -4.26 -11.87
N ASP A 19 -9.39 -4.90 -12.29
CA ASP A 19 -9.60 -5.29 -13.69
C ASP A 19 -9.96 -4.06 -14.55
N ASP A 20 -10.72 -3.12 -13.99
CA ASP A 20 -11.03 -1.85 -14.63
C ASP A 20 -9.77 -0.98 -14.76
N ILE A 21 -8.93 -0.94 -13.73
CA ILE A 21 -7.64 -0.23 -13.77
C ILE A 21 -6.74 -0.82 -14.87
N VAL A 22 -6.63 -2.15 -14.97
CA VAL A 22 -5.85 -2.80 -16.03
C VAL A 22 -6.40 -2.46 -17.41
N THR A 23 -7.72 -2.50 -17.58
CA THR A 23 -8.39 -2.16 -18.84
C THR A 23 -8.12 -0.72 -19.24
N MET A 24 -8.27 0.21 -18.30
CA MET A 24 -8.03 1.63 -18.51
C MET A 24 -6.56 1.92 -18.86
N ILE A 25 -5.59 1.37 -18.12
CA ILE A 25 -4.16 1.60 -18.41
C ILE A 25 -3.78 1.01 -19.77
N LYS A 26 -4.31 -0.16 -20.14
CA LYS A 26 -4.10 -0.75 -21.47
C LYS A 26 -4.68 0.15 -22.58
N PHE A 27 -5.87 0.69 -22.38
CA PHE A 27 -6.48 1.65 -23.31
C PHE A 27 -5.63 2.92 -23.46
N VAL A 28 -5.17 3.51 -22.34
CA VAL A 28 -4.26 4.66 -22.36
C VAL A 28 -2.97 4.36 -23.13
N ASN A 29 -2.49 3.12 -23.06
CA ASN A 29 -1.26 2.68 -23.72
C ASN A 29 -1.45 2.14 -25.16
N GLN A 30 -2.67 2.17 -25.72
CA GLN A 30 -3.00 1.46 -26.97
C GLN A 30 -2.20 1.95 -28.20
N ASN A 31 -1.82 3.24 -28.22
CA ASN A 31 -1.07 3.86 -29.34
C ASN A 31 0.38 4.20 -28.95
N GLY A 32 0.92 3.47 -27.97
CA GLY A 32 2.26 3.68 -27.44
C GLY A 32 2.24 3.82 -25.93
N LYS A 33 3.35 3.44 -25.30
CA LYS A 33 3.44 3.42 -23.83
C LYS A 33 3.34 4.83 -23.27
N ILE A 34 2.26 5.11 -22.54
CA ILE A 34 2.02 6.37 -21.87
C ILE A 34 2.18 6.27 -20.35
N CYS A 35 1.47 5.32 -19.74
CA CYS A 35 1.48 5.03 -18.32
C CYS A 35 2.42 3.84 -18.05
N ASP A 36 3.35 4.00 -17.12
CA ASP A 36 4.34 3.01 -16.73
C ASP A 36 3.84 2.05 -15.65
N GLY A 37 2.93 2.50 -14.80
CA GLY A 37 2.56 1.75 -13.61
C GLY A 37 1.34 2.25 -12.86
N VAL A 38 1.09 1.59 -11.75
CA VAL A 38 -0.01 1.85 -10.83
C VAL A 38 0.51 2.13 -9.43
N GLY A 39 0.09 3.27 -8.90
CA GLY A 39 0.19 3.64 -7.50
C GLY A 39 -1.04 3.13 -6.76
N MET A 40 -0.82 2.26 -5.79
CA MET A 40 -1.84 1.81 -4.86
C MET A 40 -1.71 2.69 -3.61
N GLN A 41 -2.69 3.57 -3.36
CA GLN A 41 -2.65 4.43 -2.17
C GLN A 41 -2.52 3.60 -0.91
N SER A 42 -3.33 2.54 -0.79
CA SER A 42 -3.31 1.65 0.38
C SER A 42 -3.59 2.41 1.69
N HIS A 43 -4.65 3.22 1.69
CA HIS A 43 -5.35 3.63 2.90
C HIS A 43 -6.20 2.46 3.40
N LEU A 44 -5.71 1.77 4.42
CA LEU A 44 -6.25 0.50 4.89
C LEU A 44 -6.92 0.64 6.25
N ASP A 45 -7.58 -0.43 6.67
CA ASP A 45 -8.07 -0.62 8.02
C ASP A 45 -7.66 -2.02 8.50
N VAL A 46 -7.35 -2.16 9.80
CA VAL A 46 -6.88 -3.43 10.39
C VAL A 46 -7.85 -4.60 10.15
N HIS A 47 -9.13 -4.32 9.94
CA HIS A 47 -10.15 -5.34 9.70
C HIS A 47 -10.24 -5.82 8.27
N TRP A 48 -9.92 -4.97 7.28
CA TRP A 48 -10.10 -5.24 5.86
C TRP A 48 -9.44 -4.15 4.99
N PRO A 49 -8.91 -4.49 3.80
CA PRO A 49 -8.70 -5.85 3.27
C PRO A 49 -7.55 -6.57 3.97
N ASP A 50 -7.46 -7.89 3.82
CA ASP A 50 -6.28 -8.63 4.30
C ASP A 50 -5.11 -8.58 3.29
N ALA A 51 -3.94 -9.05 3.73
CA ALA A 51 -2.73 -9.05 2.90
C ALA A 51 -2.85 -9.94 1.65
N ASN A 52 -3.60 -11.05 1.71
CA ASN A 52 -3.77 -11.93 0.55
C ASN A 52 -4.63 -11.27 -0.53
N TYR A 53 -5.69 -10.57 -0.13
CA TYR A 53 -6.55 -9.84 -1.04
C TYR A 53 -5.78 -8.77 -1.81
N ILE A 54 -4.97 -7.96 -1.12
CA ILE A 54 -4.06 -7.00 -1.75
C ILE A 54 -3.01 -7.71 -2.61
N GLY A 55 -2.48 -8.84 -2.14
CA GLY A 55 -1.50 -9.64 -2.86
C GLY A 55 -2.01 -10.16 -4.20
N ASN A 56 -3.29 -10.54 -4.29
CA ASN A 56 -3.92 -10.96 -5.54
C ASN A 56 -4.01 -9.79 -6.54
N THR A 57 -4.29 -8.58 -6.07
CA THR A 57 -4.26 -7.35 -6.89
C THR A 57 -2.87 -7.07 -7.43
N ILE A 58 -1.83 -7.23 -6.60
CA ILE A 58 -0.43 -7.09 -7.03
C ILE A 58 -0.07 -8.11 -8.12
N ASP A 59 -0.52 -9.36 -7.99
CA ASP A 59 -0.31 -10.37 -9.05
C ASP A 59 -0.99 -9.98 -10.37
N LYS A 60 -2.20 -9.43 -10.31
CA LYS A 60 -2.89 -8.91 -11.50
C LYS A 60 -2.10 -7.78 -12.18
N PHE A 61 -1.62 -6.80 -11.41
CA PHE A 61 -0.81 -5.71 -11.95
C PHE A 61 0.54 -6.17 -12.47
N LYS A 62 1.19 -7.13 -11.78
CA LYS A 62 2.40 -7.81 -12.27
C LYS A 62 2.14 -8.48 -13.62
N ASN A 63 1.06 -9.27 -13.74
CA ASN A 63 0.71 -9.99 -14.96
C ASN A 63 0.34 -9.05 -16.11
N ALA A 64 -0.16 -7.85 -15.80
CA ALA A 64 -0.39 -6.80 -16.78
C ALA A 64 0.91 -6.06 -17.21
N GLY A 65 2.05 -6.36 -16.58
CA GLY A 65 3.36 -5.78 -16.91
C GLY A 65 3.59 -4.40 -16.33
N PHE A 66 2.86 -4.02 -15.28
CA PHE A 66 2.94 -2.69 -14.68
C PHE A 66 4.06 -2.59 -13.64
N GLU A 67 4.67 -1.41 -13.55
CA GLU A 67 5.38 -0.99 -12.35
C GLU A 67 4.38 -0.72 -11.22
N ILE A 68 4.72 -1.09 -9.98
CA ILE A 68 3.81 -0.99 -8.84
C ILE A 68 4.47 -0.15 -7.75
N GLN A 69 3.75 0.82 -7.22
CA GLN A 69 4.14 1.56 -6.03
C GLN A 69 3.03 1.49 -4.99
N ILE A 70 3.40 1.28 -3.73
CA ILE A 70 2.51 1.55 -2.60
C ILE A 70 2.80 2.99 -2.19
N THR A 71 1.85 3.89 -2.41
CA THR A 71 2.13 5.33 -2.46
C THR A 71 1.73 6.06 -1.18
N GLU A 72 0.73 5.57 -0.44
CA GLU A 72 0.09 6.31 0.65
C GLU A 72 -0.28 5.39 1.82
N LEU A 73 0.60 4.44 2.15
CA LEU A 73 0.32 3.40 3.14
C LEU A 73 0.00 3.98 4.51
N ASP A 74 -1.21 3.72 4.98
CA ASP A 74 -1.64 3.93 6.35
C ASP A 74 -2.70 2.86 6.73
N ALA A 75 -2.87 2.54 8.01
CA ALA A 75 -3.82 1.49 8.43
C ALA A 75 -4.51 1.87 9.73
N THR A 76 -5.78 2.28 9.68
CA THR A 76 -6.51 2.73 10.87
C THR A 76 -6.95 1.57 11.76
N ILE A 77 -6.84 1.80 13.07
CA ILE A 77 -7.58 1.06 14.08
C ILE A 77 -8.91 1.80 14.20
N ASN A 78 -9.97 1.23 13.62
CA ASN A 78 -11.27 1.90 13.62
C ASN A 78 -11.76 2.10 15.06
N ALA A 79 -11.64 3.34 15.56
CA ALA A 79 -12.03 3.71 16.91
C ALA A 79 -13.52 3.46 17.18
N MET A 80 -14.37 3.43 16.13
CA MET A 80 -15.81 3.19 16.26
C MET A 80 -16.16 1.74 16.54
N GLN A 81 -15.26 0.78 16.28
CA GLN A 81 -15.55 -0.65 16.48
C GLN A 81 -14.94 -1.23 17.76
N SER A 82 -14.20 -0.43 18.54
CA SER A 82 -13.61 -0.70 19.88
C SER A 82 -12.90 -2.04 20.12
N ARG A 83 -12.75 -2.91 19.10
CA ARG A 83 -12.25 -4.28 19.22
C ARG A 83 -10.81 -4.46 18.76
N TYR A 84 -10.27 -3.49 18.03
CA TYR A 84 -8.92 -3.56 17.48
C TYR A 84 -7.95 -2.76 18.35
N THR A 85 -6.76 -3.33 18.53
CA THR A 85 -5.71 -2.77 19.38
C THR A 85 -4.52 -2.30 18.54
N LEU A 86 -3.61 -1.55 19.18
CA LEU A 86 -2.30 -1.21 18.57
C LEU A 86 -1.49 -2.47 18.21
N GLN A 87 -1.70 -3.59 18.90
CA GLN A 87 -1.05 -4.86 18.59
C GLN A 87 -1.65 -5.50 17.33
N ASP A 88 -2.96 -5.42 17.13
CA ASP A 88 -3.59 -5.89 15.89
C ASP A 88 -3.10 -5.11 14.68
N GLN A 89 -2.94 -3.80 14.82
CA GLN A 89 -2.31 -2.96 13.80
C GLN A 89 -0.87 -3.37 13.52
N ALA A 90 -0.08 -3.69 14.56
CA ALA A 90 1.28 -4.17 14.38
C ALA A 90 1.32 -5.49 13.58
N ASN A 91 0.45 -6.44 13.92
CA ASN A 91 0.31 -7.71 13.20
C ASN A 91 -0.16 -7.51 11.75
N TYR A 92 -1.06 -6.56 11.53
CA TYR A 92 -1.56 -6.20 10.21
C TYR A 92 -0.43 -5.62 9.34
N TYR A 93 0.31 -4.62 9.84
CA TYR A 93 1.47 -4.06 9.14
C TYR A 93 2.54 -5.11 8.85
N TYR A 94 2.86 -5.99 9.80
CA TYR A 94 3.77 -7.11 9.55
C TYR A 94 3.32 -7.94 8.35
N SER A 95 2.03 -8.28 8.31
CA SER A 95 1.45 -9.12 7.24
C SER A 95 1.50 -8.42 5.88
N ILE A 96 1.17 -7.12 5.82
CA ILE A 96 1.25 -6.32 4.59
C ILE A 96 2.70 -6.25 4.09
N ILE A 97 3.64 -5.85 4.93
CA ILE A 97 5.05 -5.68 4.52
C ILE A 97 5.67 -7.01 4.13
N LYS A 98 5.39 -8.09 4.88
CA LYS A 98 5.85 -9.45 4.53
C LYS A 98 5.30 -9.88 3.17
N MET A 99 4.01 -9.65 2.90
CA MET A 99 3.41 -9.93 1.61
C MET A 99 4.07 -9.12 0.49
N LEU A 100 4.27 -7.81 0.66
CA LEU A 100 4.94 -6.97 -0.34
C LEU A 100 6.37 -7.45 -0.63
N LYS A 101 7.14 -7.81 0.41
CA LYS A 101 8.47 -8.42 0.27
C LYS A 101 8.39 -9.72 -0.55
N GLN A 102 7.46 -10.61 -0.23
CA GLN A 102 7.28 -11.87 -0.96
C GLN A 102 6.87 -11.66 -2.42
N LYS A 103 5.94 -10.73 -2.71
CA LYS A 103 5.54 -10.41 -4.09
C LYS A 103 6.70 -9.82 -4.90
N LYS A 104 7.49 -8.93 -4.29
CA LYS A 104 8.70 -8.37 -4.91
C LYS A 104 9.72 -9.47 -5.22
N GLN A 105 10.00 -10.36 -4.26
CA GLN A 105 10.89 -11.50 -4.45
C GLN A 105 10.35 -12.48 -5.51
N GLY A 106 9.03 -12.61 -5.60
CA GLY A 106 8.33 -13.37 -6.64
C GLY A 106 8.27 -12.68 -8.01
N GLY A 107 8.96 -11.55 -8.21
CA GLY A 107 9.09 -10.87 -9.50
C GLY A 107 8.02 -9.81 -9.81
N ALA A 108 7.21 -9.40 -8.84
CA ALA A 108 6.41 -8.18 -9.01
C ALA A 108 7.34 -6.96 -9.04
N ASN A 109 7.14 -6.05 -10.02
CA ASN A 109 7.95 -4.84 -10.16
C ASN A 109 7.53 -3.75 -9.16
N ILE A 110 7.67 -4.06 -7.86
CA ILE A 110 7.37 -3.13 -6.76
C ILE A 110 8.58 -2.21 -6.56
N THR A 111 8.45 -0.92 -6.88
CA THR A 111 9.57 0.03 -6.87
C THR A 111 9.56 1.02 -5.72
N GLY A 112 8.45 1.11 -4.96
CA GLY A 112 8.35 1.98 -3.79
C GLY A 112 7.27 1.56 -2.81
N VAL A 113 7.52 1.84 -1.53
CA VAL A 113 6.55 1.79 -0.44
C VAL A 113 6.70 3.06 0.38
N THR A 114 5.67 3.90 0.38
CA THR A 114 5.63 5.19 1.06
C THR A 114 4.50 5.19 2.09
N PHE A 115 4.80 5.61 3.31
CA PHE A 115 3.80 5.83 4.36
C PHE A 115 3.19 7.22 4.24
N TRP A 116 1.87 7.36 4.47
CA TRP A 116 1.17 8.63 4.35
C TRP A 116 1.21 9.50 5.61
N GLY A 117 2.42 9.85 6.00
CA GLY A 117 2.70 10.76 7.10
C GLY A 117 3.77 10.26 8.06
N LEU A 118 4.19 11.16 8.96
CA LEU A 118 5.28 10.90 9.90
C LEU A 118 4.80 10.30 11.23
N SER A 119 3.64 10.72 11.73
CA SER A 119 3.08 10.25 13.00
C SER A 119 1.58 10.48 13.11
N ASP A 120 0.90 9.75 14.00
CA ASP A 120 -0.54 9.83 14.21
C ASP A 120 -1.03 11.26 14.47
N GLN A 121 -0.26 12.07 15.22
CA GLN A 121 -0.60 13.48 15.52
C GLN A 121 -0.86 14.38 14.30
N VAL A 122 -0.23 14.10 13.16
CA VAL A 122 -0.31 14.93 11.96
C VAL A 122 -0.92 14.17 10.77
N SER A 123 -1.44 12.97 11.01
CA SER A 123 -2.12 12.21 9.96
C SER A 123 -3.47 12.83 9.64
N TRP A 124 -3.83 12.84 8.35
CA TRP A 124 -5.19 13.17 7.91
C TRP A 124 -6.26 12.20 8.47
N ARG A 125 -5.85 11.00 8.91
CA ARG A 125 -6.67 9.98 9.56
C ARG A 125 -6.31 9.80 11.05
N ALA A 126 -5.86 10.86 11.72
CA ALA A 126 -5.33 10.83 13.09
C ALA A 126 -6.22 10.10 14.11
N SER A 127 -7.55 10.23 14.00
CA SER A 127 -8.51 9.57 14.91
C SER A 127 -8.42 8.04 14.90
N GLY A 128 -7.91 7.44 13.83
CA GLY A 128 -7.68 6.00 13.72
C GLY A 128 -6.24 5.56 14.01
N GLN A 129 -5.39 6.46 14.51
CA GLN A 129 -4.00 6.19 14.90
C GLN A 129 -3.23 5.37 13.84
N PRO A 130 -3.12 5.82 12.58
CA PRO A 130 -2.87 4.91 11.47
C PRO A 130 -1.40 4.63 11.15
N LEU A 131 -0.45 5.35 11.74
CA LEU A 131 0.96 5.37 11.33
C LEU A 131 1.88 4.59 12.29
N LEU A 132 3.18 4.58 12.00
CA LEU A 132 4.19 3.84 12.77
C LEU A 132 4.62 4.54 14.06
N PHE A 133 4.37 5.85 14.16
CA PHE A 133 4.73 6.68 15.30
C PHE A 133 3.48 7.33 15.86
N SER A 134 3.31 7.36 17.19
CA SER A 134 2.19 8.06 17.81
C SER A 134 2.38 9.57 17.74
N GLN A 135 3.62 10.01 17.95
CA GLN A 135 4.12 11.36 17.74
C GLN A 135 5.55 11.27 17.19
N LEU A 136 6.07 12.33 16.59
CA LEU A 136 7.41 12.32 16.01
C LEU A 136 8.45 11.83 17.04
N GLY A 137 9.18 10.77 16.68
CA GLY A 137 10.20 10.16 17.54
C GLY A 137 9.69 9.11 18.55
N VAL A 138 8.38 8.94 18.72
CA VAL A 138 7.79 7.91 19.62
C VAL A 138 7.20 6.77 18.79
N LYS A 139 7.96 5.68 18.68
CA LYS A 139 7.55 4.50 17.91
C LYS A 139 6.38 3.76 18.55
N LYS A 140 5.50 3.21 17.72
CA LYS A 140 4.48 2.23 18.10
C LYS A 140 4.98 0.81 17.86
N ALA A 141 4.26 -0.20 18.35
CA ALA A 141 4.52 -1.61 18.03
C ALA A 141 4.54 -1.88 16.51
N ALA A 142 3.75 -1.13 15.74
CA ALA A 142 3.74 -1.19 14.28
C ALA A 142 5.10 -0.91 13.65
N TYR A 143 5.89 0.03 14.20
CA TYR A 143 7.24 0.32 13.71
C TYR A 143 8.13 -0.92 13.76
N ASP A 144 8.22 -1.55 14.94
CA ASP A 144 9.07 -2.73 15.13
C ASP A 144 8.57 -3.91 14.28
N ALA A 145 7.26 -4.05 14.09
CA ALA A 145 6.66 -5.07 13.26
C ALA A 145 7.04 -4.93 11.77
N VAL A 146 7.01 -3.70 11.23
CA VAL A 146 7.48 -3.40 9.86
C VAL A 146 8.95 -3.78 9.67
N ILE A 147 9.81 -3.41 10.62
CA ILE A 147 11.24 -3.76 10.57
C ILE A 147 11.43 -5.28 10.62
N HIS A 148 10.69 -5.99 11.48
CA HIS A 148 10.78 -7.44 11.57
C HIS A 148 10.28 -8.16 10.32
N ALA A 149 9.26 -7.64 9.62
CA ALA A 149 8.79 -8.22 8.37
C ALA A 149 9.84 -8.16 7.24
N MET A 150 10.79 -7.22 7.32
CA MET A 150 11.85 -7.05 6.33
C MET A 150 13.10 -7.90 6.59
N LYS A 151 13.28 -8.43 7.81
CA LYS A 151 14.29 -9.46 8.10
C LYS A 151 13.95 -10.74 7.33
#